data_AF-A0A7X6Y8T1-F1
#
_entry.id   AF-A0A7X6Y8T1-F1
#
_cell.length_a   1.000
_cell.length_b   1.000
_cell.length_c   1.000
_cell.angle_alpha   90.00
_cell.angle_beta   90.00
_cell.angle_gamma   90.00
#
_symmetry.space_group_name_H-M   'P 1'
#
loop_
_entity.id
_entity.type
_entity.pdbx_description
1 polymer ?
#
loop_
_entity_poly.entity_id
_entity_poly.type
_entity_poly.pdbx_seq_one_letter_code
_entity_poly.pdbx_strand_id
1 'polypeptide(L)'
;MLLFQIAMFLIFQAALNKTYEKAGKTLQEKPLIWASVWTLAVFLLALSPLSSSWLVFIPMMLCYYIIVRSLFRVGDQLDGTGYVLTNAPVAISNRTFGWAYCLIGLATVIACSVYYNHLQLEPQVYEPPQITEGRQRLLALDFPPGALQYLRDDDVELLSGAKDVEAFSKLLMFDPNRIEHRDSYENYTYITHSYEPGKKNMEVTTVFIEMPENLLYVMQYFTWEGGTPLWQDGLLIAGENKAEDKEIVSSGLFYETKGTRYIADFPRLVCDRYTYNSFFGEDYSIVISGALSYPFGSEKQGGYVLYRYTVETDSDIFSSHAYFSYVHLSNPLRIPYAKTDDLIMRGAYTFYDELQQHYTTYDSLAYRERNR
;
A
#
# COMPACT_ATOMS: atom_id res chain seq x y z
N MET A 1 28.16 -6.30 -4.87
CA MET A 1 28.05 -5.27 -5.93
C MET A 1 29.26 -4.32 -5.94
N LEU A 2 29.54 -3.56 -4.88
CA LEU A 2 30.69 -2.62 -4.81
C LEU A 2 32.06 -3.24 -5.16
N LEU A 3 32.42 -4.33 -4.47
CA LEU A 3 33.72 -5.00 -4.67
C LEU A 3 33.92 -5.47 -6.11
N PHE A 4 32.85 -5.93 -6.75
CA PHE A 4 32.86 -6.35 -8.15
C PHE A 4 33.12 -5.17 -9.09
N GLN A 5 32.44 -4.03 -8.87
CA GLN A 5 32.62 -2.83 -9.69
C GLN A 5 34.02 -2.22 -9.55
N ILE A 6 34.56 -2.17 -8.33
CA ILE A 6 35.94 -1.72 -8.09
C ILE A 6 36.93 -2.69 -8.75
N ALA A 7 36.75 -4.00 -8.58
CA ALA A 7 37.60 -5.01 -9.22
C ALA A 7 37.57 -4.86 -10.74
N MET A 8 36.40 -4.63 -11.34
CA MET A 8 36.25 -4.38 -12.77
C MET A 8 37.05 -3.15 -13.22
N PHE A 9 36.96 -2.02 -12.52
CA PHE A 9 37.74 -0.82 -12.86
C PHE A 9 39.25 -1.04 -12.75
N LEU A 10 39.71 -1.75 -11.73
CA LEU A 10 41.13 -2.06 -11.55
C LEU A 10 41.64 -3.03 -12.62
N ILE A 11 40.88 -4.07 -12.94
CA ILE A 11 41.22 -5.01 -14.02
C ILE A 11 41.26 -4.28 -15.37
N PHE A 12 40.30 -3.40 -15.62
CA PHE A 12 40.23 -2.64 -16.86
C PHE A 12 41.37 -1.61 -16.97
N GLN A 13 41.77 -0.98 -15.85
CA GLN A 13 42.97 -0.15 -15.81
C GLN A 13 44.24 -0.98 -16.09
N ALA A 14 44.34 -2.18 -15.53
CA ALA A 14 45.48 -3.07 -15.78
C ALA A 14 45.54 -3.49 -17.25
N ALA A 15 44.39 -3.77 -17.86
CA ALA A 15 44.28 -4.01 -19.29
C ALA A 15 44.71 -2.79 -20.12
N LEU A 16 44.27 -1.58 -19.74
CA LEU A 16 44.64 -0.32 -20.37
C LEU A 16 46.15 -0.04 -20.30
N ASN A 17 46.77 -0.29 -19.15
CA ASN A 17 48.22 -0.15 -18.98
C ASN A 17 48.97 -1.10 -19.92
N LYS A 18 48.52 -2.36 -20.03
CA LYS A 18 49.12 -3.35 -20.94
C LYS A 18 48.94 -3.00 -22.42
N THR A 19 47.81 -2.41 -22.81
CA THR A 19 47.59 -1.98 -24.21
C THR A 19 48.48 -0.78 -24.56
N TYR A 20 48.66 0.17 -23.64
CA TYR A 20 49.57 1.30 -23.84
C TYR A 20 51.04 0.88 -23.89
N GLU A 21 51.47 -0.04 -23.02
CA GLU A 21 52.82 -0.61 -23.03
C GLU A 21 53.11 -1.30 -24.38
N LYS A 22 52.15 -2.09 -24.90
CA LYS A 22 52.24 -2.69 -26.24
C LYS A 22 52.28 -1.66 -27.37
N ALA A 23 51.67 -0.49 -27.19
CA ALA A 23 51.70 0.61 -28.15
C ALA A 23 52.96 1.50 -28.04
N GLY A 24 53.90 1.17 -27.14
CA GLY A 24 55.12 1.95 -26.92
C GLY A 24 54.86 3.35 -26.32
N LYS A 25 53.70 3.56 -25.70
CA LYS A 25 53.28 4.84 -25.10
C LYS A 25 53.11 4.69 -23.59
N THR A 26 53.38 5.76 -22.85
CA THR A 26 53.17 5.82 -21.41
C THR A 26 51.82 6.44 -21.08
N LEU A 27 51.08 5.81 -20.17
CA LEU A 27 49.79 6.32 -19.71
C LEU A 27 50.03 7.45 -18.70
N GLN A 28 49.70 8.70 -19.06
CA GLN A 28 49.99 9.87 -18.23
C GLN A 28 49.02 10.02 -17.03
N GLU A 29 47.80 9.51 -17.13
CA GLU A 29 46.79 9.54 -16.06
C GLU A 29 46.12 8.18 -15.90
N LYS A 30 45.75 7.80 -14.67
CA LYS A 30 45.08 6.53 -14.34
C LYS A 30 43.59 6.75 -13.97
N PRO A 31 42.72 7.04 -14.95
CA PRO A 31 41.34 7.48 -14.70
C PRO A 31 40.48 6.45 -13.95
N LEU A 32 40.65 5.15 -14.21
CA LEU A 32 39.81 4.12 -13.58
C LEU A 32 40.23 3.83 -12.13
N ILE A 33 41.46 4.17 -11.74
CA ILE A 33 41.86 4.17 -10.33
C ILE A 33 41.13 5.28 -9.59
N TRP A 34 41.05 6.48 -10.18
CA TRP A 34 40.28 7.58 -9.62
C TRP A 34 38.78 7.24 -9.55
N ALA A 35 38.21 6.64 -10.60
CA ALA A 35 36.83 6.15 -10.58
C ALA A 35 36.59 5.18 -9.40
N SER A 36 37.54 4.28 -9.14
CA SER A 36 37.47 3.31 -8.03
C SER A 36 37.48 4.01 -6.66
N VAL A 37 38.37 4.99 -6.47
CA VAL A 37 38.48 5.77 -5.22
C VAL A 37 37.20 6.55 -4.95
N TRP A 38 36.65 7.23 -5.95
CA TRP A 38 35.42 8.00 -5.79
C TRP A 38 34.18 7.11 -5.62
N THR A 39 34.15 5.93 -6.24
CA THR A 39 33.08 4.93 -6.00
C THR A 39 33.12 4.43 -4.55
N LEU A 40 34.32 4.20 -3.99
CA LEU A 40 34.47 3.85 -2.58
C LEU A 40 34.04 5.01 -1.66
N ALA A 41 34.36 6.26 -2.01
CA ALA A 41 33.93 7.44 -1.26
C ALA A 41 32.40 7.58 -1.24
N VAL A 42 31.71 7.37 -2.37
CA VAL A 42 30.24 7.35 -2.43
C VAL A 42 29.65 6.27 -1.52
N PHE A 43 30.26 5.08 -1.52
CA PHE A 43 29.81 3.99 -0.65
C PHE A 43 29.97 4.33 0.85
N LEU A 44 31.09 4.92 1.24
CA LEU A 44 31.32 5.35 2.62
C LEU A 44 30.35 6.47 3.04
N LEU A 45 30.05 7.41 2.13
CA LEU A 45 29.04 8.45 2.38
C LEU A 45 27.65 7.85 2.56
N ALA A 46 27.29 6.83 1.76
CA ALA A 46 26.01 6.14 1.86
C ALA A 46 25.86 5.35 3.18
N LEU A 47 26.95 4.80 3.72
CA LEU A 47 26.94 4.12 5.03
C LEU A 47 26.98 5.10 6.22
N SER A 48 27.31 6.37 5.99
CA SER A 48 27.43 7.34 7.07
C SER A 48 26.05 7.76 7.61
N PRO A 49 25.96 8.19 8.89
CA PRO A 49 24.74 8.76 9.47
C PRO A 49 24.24 10.02 8.75
N LEU A 50 25.10 10.65 7.94
CA LEU A 50 24.76 11.83 7.16
C LEU A 50 23.85 11.49 5.96
N SER A 51 23.77 10.22 5.55
CA SER A 51 22.93 9.77 4.43
C SER A 51 21.43 10.10 4.61
N SER A 52 20.99 10.28 5.86
CA SER A 52 19.62 10.72 6.20
C SER A 52 19.37 12.22 6.01
N SER A 53 20.41 13.00 5.70
CA SER A 53 20.31 14.45 5.48
C SER A 53 20.34 14.80 4.00
N TRP A 54 19.45 15.69 3.57
CA TRP A 54 19.39 16.18 2.19
C TRP A 54 20.71 16.83 1.71
N LEU A 55 21.53 17.33 2.65
CA LEU A 55 22.81 17.97 2.36
C LEU A 55 23.85 17.01 1.76
N VAL A 56 23.72 15.70 1.97
CA VAL A 56 24.62 14.69 1.37
C VAL A 56 24.46 14.59 -0.15
N PHE A 57 23.34 15.09 -0.69
CA PHE A 57 23.12 15.14 -2.13
C PHE A 57 24.22 15.89 -2.88
N ILE A 58 24.69 17.02 -2.35
CA ILE A 58 25.71 17.88 -2.99
C ILE A 58 27.06 17.17 -3.15
N PRO A 59 27.71 16.65 -2.08
CA PRO A 59 28.96 15.91 -2.22
C PRO A 59 28.79 14.61 -3.01
N MET A 60 27.63 13.94 -2.92
CA MET A 60 27.35 12.74 -3.70
C MET A 60 27.30 13.04 -5.20
N MET A 61 26.62 14.12 -5.62
CA MET A 61 26.58 14.57 -7.01
C MET A 61 27.97 14.94 -7.55
N LEU A 62 28.81 15.59 -6.73
CA LEU A 62 30.20 15.88 -7.09
C LEU A 62 31.01 14.61 -7.32
N CYS A 63 30.89 13.60 -6.45
CA CYS A 63 31.58 12.32 -6.62
C CYS A 63 31.14 11.62 -7.91
N TYR A 64 29.83 11.58 -8.20
CA TYR A 64 29.31 11.00 -9.44
C TYR A 64 29.80 11.75 -10.68
N TYR A 65 29.82 13.08 -10.65
CA TYR A 65 30.38 13.88 -11.74
C TYR A 65 31.85 13.53 -12.02
N ILE A 66 32.66 13.37 -10.97
CA ILE A 66 34.07 12.98 -11.12
C ILE A 66 34.22 11.56 -11.67
N ILE A 67 33.39 10.61 -11.22
CA ILE A 67 33.37 9.24 -11.76
C ILE A 67 33.04 9.26 -13.26
N VAL A 68 31.98 9.95 -13.66
CA VAL A 68 31.58 10.07 -15.06
C VAL A 68 32.69 10.72 -15.89
N ARG A 69 33.26 11.84 -15.41
CA ARG A 69 34.38 12.51 -16.08
C ARG A 69 35.60 11.60 -16.24
N SER A 70 35.90 10.79 -15.23
CA SER A 70 37.01 9.83 -15.29
C SER A 70 36.75 8.73 -16.33
N LEU A 71 35.52 8.26 -16.46
CA LEU A 71 35.14 7.25 -17.46
C LEU A 71 35.21 7.81 -18.89
N PHE A 72 34.78 9.06 -19.12
CA PHE A 72 34.89 9.69 -20.44
C PHE A 72 36.34 9.83 -20.90
N ARG A 73 37.28 10.15 -20.00
CA ARG A 73 38.71 10.22 -20.33
C ARG A 73 39.30 8.90 -20.82
N VAL A 74 38.71 7.76 -20.48
CA VAL A 74 39.16 6.45 -20.98
C VAL A 74 38.93 6.34 -22.48
N GLY A 75 37.86 6.95 -23.00
CA GLY A 75 37.59 7.03 -24.44
C GLY A 75 38.69 7.79 -25.18
N ASP A 76 39.00 9.00 -24.71
CA ASP A 76 40.07 9.84 -25.28
C ASP A 76 41.44 9.15 -25.25
N GLN A 77 41.71 8.39 -24.18
CA GLN A 77 42.94 7.61 -24.04
C GLN A 77 43.01 6.47 -25.06
N LEU A 78 41.93 5.72 -25.24
CA LEU A 78 41.89 4.62 -26.20
C LEU A 78 42.10 5.12 -27.64
N ASP A 79 41.50 6.25 -28.02
CA ASP A 79 41.71 6.90 -29.34
C ASP A 79 43.19 7.25 -29.59
N GLY A 80 43.91 7.67 -28.54
CA GLY A 80 45.33 8.03 -28.63
C GLY A 80 46.30 6.86 -28.83
N THR A 81 45.88 5.61 -28.66
CA THR A 81 46.78 4.42 -28.75
C THR A 81 46.92 3.84 -30.16
N GLY A 82 46.21 4.37 -31.16
CA GLY A 82 46.21 3.79 -32.50
C GLY A 82 45.38 2.51 -32.62
N TYR A 83 44.67 2.11 -31.55
CA TYR A 83 43.42 1.36 -31.73
C TYR A 83 42.48 2.29 -32.48
N VAL A 84 42.47 2.16 -33.81
CA VAL A 84 41.39 2.71 -34.62
C VAL A 84 40.15 2.00 -34.12
N LEU A 85 39.38 2.68 -33.26
CA LEU A 85 37.95 2.42 -33.16
C LEU A 85 37.43 2.67 -34.58
N THR A 86 37.51 1.63 -35.41
CA THR A 86 36.95 1.64 -36.75
C THR A 86 35.48 1.80 -36.48
N ASN A 87 34.99 3.04 -36.57
CA ASN A 87 33.61 3.35 -36.36
C ASN A 87 32.82 2.34 -37.17
N ALA A 88 31.94 1.59 -36.52
CA ALA A 88 30.99 0.77 -37.23
C ALA A 88 30.37 1.67 -38.32
N PRO A 89 30.19 1.18 -39.56
CA PRO A 89 29.77 2.02 -40.70
C PRO A 89 28.39 2.69 -40.51
N VAL A 90 27.76 2.49 -39.36
CA VAL A 90 26.52 3.11 -38.91
C VAL A 90 26.82 3.97 -37.68
N ALA A 91 26.92 5.28 -37.86
CA ALA A 91 26.99 6.23 -36.76
C ALA A 91 25.59 6.41 -36.16
N ILE A 92 25.34 5.84 -34.98
CA ILE A 92 24.12 6.14 -34.21
C ILE A 92 24.31 7.53 -33.60
N SER A 93 23.37 8.44 -33.85
CA SER A 93 23.48 9.79 -33.29
C SER A 93 23.45 9.73 -31.76
N ASN A 94 24.31 10.51 -31.09
CA ASN A 94 24.33 10.61 -29.62
C ASN A 94 22.95 10.97 -29.04
N ARG A 95 22.16 11.75 -29.80
CA ARG A 95 20.78 12.09 -29.45
C ARG A 95 19.87 10.88 -29.49
N THR A 96 19.96 10.04 -30.53
CA THR A 96 19.19 8.78 -30.65
C THR A 96 19.54 7.82 -29.54
N PHE A 97 20.84 7.66 -29.23
CA PHE A 97 21.29 6.80 -28.14
C PHE A 97 20.82 7.30 -26.77
N GLY A 98 20.91 8.61 -26.51
CA GLY A 98 20.41 9.21 -25.28
C GLY A 98 18.89 9.03 -25.11
N TRP A 99 18.10 9.25 -26.17
CA TRP A 99 16.66 8.99 -26.14
C TRP A 99 16.34 7.52 -25.94
N ALA A 100 17.04 6.61 -26.62
CA ALA A 100 16.85 5.17 -26.44
C ALA A 100 17.14 4.75 -25.01
N TYR A 101 18.24 5.22 -24.41
CA TYR A 101 18.58 4.96 -23.03
C TYR A 101 17.52 5.49 -22.06
N CYS A 102 17.08 6.75 -22.23
CA CYS A 102 16.04 7.34 -21.40
C CYS A 102 14.70 6.59 -21.51
N LEU A 103 14.31 6.19 -22.72
CA LEU A 103 13.05 5.45 -22.95
C LEU A 103 13.12 4.05 -22.33
N ILE A 104 14.24 3.33 -22.48
CA ILE A 104 14.43 2.02 -21.85
C ILE A 104 14.43 2.15 -20.32
N GLY A 105 15.13 3.15 -19.79
CA GLY A 105 15.13 3.43 -18.35
C GLY A 105 13.73 3.72 -17.83
N LEU A 106 12.99 4.60 -18.50
CA LEU A 106 11.61 4.94 -18.15
C LEU A 106 10.69 3.72 -18.24
N ALA A 107 10.77 2.94 -19.32
CA ALA A 107 9.98 1.73 -19.50
C ALA A 107 10.27 0.69 -18.40
N THR A 108 11.54 0.57 -18.00
CA THR A 108 11.96 -0.33 -16.91
C THR A 108 11.35 0.12 -15.57
N VAL A 109 11.42 1.42 -15.26
CA VAL A 109 10.82 1.97 -14.03
C VAL A 109 9.31 1.73 -14.02
N ILE A 110 8.61 2.04 -15.12
CA ILE A 110 7.16 1.83 -15.23
C ILE A 110 6.82 0.35 -15.07
N ALA A 111 7.51 -0.55 -15.77
CA ALA A 111 7.26 -1.99 -15.71
C ALA A 111 7.47 -2.54 -14.29
N CYS A 112 8.58 -2.16 -13.64
CA CYS A 112 8.84 -2.53 -12.24
C CYS A 112 7.76 -1.98 -11.30
N SER A 113 7.36 -0.71 -11.45
CA SER A 113 6.31 -0.12 -10.61
C SER A 113 4.97 -0.83 -10.79
N VAL A 114 4.56 -1.12 -12.03
CA VAL A 114 3.33 -1.87 -12.31
C VAL A 114 3.38 -3.27 -11.69
N TYR A 115 4.50 -3.96 -11.82
CA TYR A 115 4.65 -5.32 -11.28
C TYR A 115 4.64 -5.36 -9.75
N TYR A 116 5.37 -4.46 -9.08
CA TYR A 116 5.45 -4.47 -7.61
C TYR A 116 4.23 -3.85 -6.91
N ASN A 117 3.56 -2.87 -7.54
CA ASN A 117 2.38 -2.23 -6.96
C ASN A 117 1.08 -2.96 -7.31
N HIS A 118 1.10 -3.97 -8.19
CA HIS A 118 -0.02 -4.87 -8.40
C HIS A 118 0.18 -6.12 -7.55
N LEU A 119 -0.58 -6.24 -6.46
CA LEU A 119 -0.52 -7.43 -5.61
C LEU A 119 -1.22 -8.60 -6.29
N GLN A 120 -0.55 -9.73 -6.36
CA GLN A 120 -1.13 -10.95 -6.90
C GLN A 120 -2.07 -11.57 -5.88
N LEU A 121 -3.25 -11.95 -6.34
CA LEU A 121 -4.21 -12.74 -5.58
C LEU A 121 -4.13 -14.20 -6.04
N GLU A 122 -4.39 -15.12 -5.12
CA GLU A 122 -4.55 -16.55 -5.42
C GLU A 122 -6.04 -16.86 -5.56
N PRO A 123 -6.60 -16.88 -6.79
CA PRO A 123 -8.04 -17.05 -6.99
C PRO A 123 -8.50 -18.47 -6.69
N GLN A 124 -9.62 -18.57 -5.99
CA GLN A 124 -10.41 -19.78 -5.83
C GLN A 124 -11.80 -19.53 -6.42
N VAL A 125 -12.36 -20.52 -7.11
CA VAL A 125 -13.71 -20.38 -7.68
C VAL A 125 -14.71 -20.30 -6.52
N TYR A 126 -15.57 -19.28 -6.55
CA TYR A 126 -16.58 -19.13 -5.51
C TYR A 126 -17.75 -20.09 -5.77
N GLU A 127 -18.01 -20.96 -4.82
CA GLU A 127 -19.20 -21.80 -4.78
C GLU A 127 -20.18 -21.26 -3.74
N PRO A 128 -21.45 -21.01 -4.10
CA PRO A 128 -22.44 -20.55 -3.14
C PRO A 128 -22.58 -21.55 -1.98
N PRO A 129 -22.54 -21.08 -0.72
CA PRO A 129 -22.67 -21.96 0.43
C PRO A 129 -24.06 -22.58 0.52
N GLN A 130 -24.15 -23.74 1.17
CA GLN A 130 -25.43 -24.39 1.42
C GLN A 130 -26.24 -23.62 2.46
N ILE A 131 -27.57 -23.72 2.36
CA ILE A 131 -28.48 -23.13 3.35
C ILE A 131 -28.47 -24.04 4.58
N THR A 132 -27.78 -23.59 5.63
CA THR A 132 -27.72 -24.26 6.93
C THR A 132 -28.63 -23.56 7.95
N GLU A 133 -29.01 -24.27 9.02
CA GLU A 133 -29.81 -23.71 10.12
C GLU A 133 -29.12 -22.50 10.77
N GLY A 134 -27.79 -22.55 10.94
CA GLY A 134 -27.00 -21.43 11.47
C GLY A 134 -27.12 -20.17 10.62
N ARG A 135 -27.07 -20.28 9.29
CA ARG A 135 -27.27 -19.14 8.38
C ARG A 135 -28.69 -18.58 8.49
N GLN A 136 -29.70 -19.44 8.55
CA GLN A 136 -31.09 -19.01 8.73
C GLN A 136 -31.29 -18.27 10.05
N ARG A 137 -30.65 -18.73 11.13
CA ARG A 137 -30.68 -18.05 12.42
C ARG A 137 -30.03 -16.67 12.38
N LEU A 138 -28.87 -16.53 11.74
CA LEU A 138 -28.22 -15.22 11.57
C LEU A 138 -29.08 -14.28 10.73
N LEU A 139 -29.73 -14.77 9.66
CA LEU A 139 -30.69 -13.98 8.90
C LEU A 139 -31.90 -13.54 9.73
N ALA A 140 -32.37 -14.38 10.66
CA ALA A 140 -33.45 -14.03 11.58
C ALA A 140 -33.03 -12.99 12.63
N LEU A 141 -31.73 -12.80 12.84
CA LEU A 141 -31.14 -11.72 13.65
C LEU A 141 -30.80 -10.49 12.80
N ASP A 142 -31.34 -10.34 11.59
CA ASP A 142 -31.08 -9.21 10.68
C ASP A 142 -29.63 -9.12 10.16
N PHE A 143 -28.88 -10.23 10.15
CA PHE A 143 -27.57 -10.27 9.50
C PHE A 143 -27.70 -10.03 7.98
N PRO A 144 -26.92 -9.11 7.38
CA PRO A 144 -27.03 -8.80 5.95
C PRO A 144 -26.77 -10.02 5.05
N PRO A 145 -27.72 -10.41 4.16
CA PRO A 145 -27.58 -11.62 3.35
C PRO A 145 -26.41 -11.53 2.36
N GLY A 146 -26.11 -10.33 1.85
CA GLY A 146 -25.00 -10.07 0.95
C GLY A 146 -23.63 -10.32 1.58
N ALA A 147 -23.49 -10.07 2.88
CA ALA A 147 -22.27 -10.36 3.64
C ALA A 147 -22.23 -11.83 4.08
N LEU A 148 -23.37 -12.38 4.53
CA LEU A 148 -23.48 -13.74 5.05
C LEU A 148 -23.04 -14.81 4.04
N GLN A 149 -23.32 -14.61 2.74
CA GLN A 149 -22.99 -15.58 1.68
C GLN A 149 -21.48 -15.86 1.53
N TYR A 150 -20.62 -15.01 2.09
CA TYR A 150 -19.17 -15.14 1.99
C TYR A 150 -18.51 -15.77 3.21
N LEU A 151 -19.23 -15.86 4.35
CA LEU A 151 -18.75 -16.59 5.51
C LEU A 151 -18.67 -18.08 5.21
N ARG A 152 -17.65 -18.77 5.74
CA ARG A 152 -17.54 -20.23 5.66
C ARG A 152 -18.50 -20.88 6.67
N ASP A 153 -18.79 -22.17 6.49
CA ASP A 153 -19.69 -22.87 7.42
C ASP A 153 -19.11 -22.95 8.83
N ASP A 154 -17.79 -23.12 8.96
CA ASP A 154 -17.08 -23.05 10.25
C ASP A 154 -17.25 -21.68 10.94
N ASP A 155 -17.17 -20.59 10.17
CA ASP A 155 -17.38 -19.22 10.68
C ASP A 155 -18.82 -19.04 11.17
N VAL A 156 -19.80 -19.59 10.45
CA VAL A 156 -21.22 -19.54 10.84
C VAL A 156 -21.46 -20.36 12.12
N GLU A 157 -20.79 -21.49 12.28
CA GLU A 157 -20.87 -22.30 13.50
C GLU A 157 -20.37 -21.52 14.72
N LEU A 158 -19.25 -20.78 14.58
CA LEU A 158 -18.73 -19.89 15.64
C LEU A 158 -19.74 -18.81 16.04
N LEU A 159 -20.52 -18.31 15.09
CA LEU A 159 -21.52 -17.26 15.30
C LEU A 159 -22.90 -17.80 15.70
N SER A 160 -23.08 -19.12 15.80
CA SER A 160 -24.36 -19.74 16.15
C SER A 160 -24.89 -19.31 17.52
N GLY A 161 -24.01 -18.89 18.42
CA GLY A 161 -24.33 -18.37 19.75
C GLY A 161 -24.73 -16.90 19.81
N ALA A 162 -24.85 -16.20 18.66
CA ALA A 162 -25.16 -14.77 18.63
C ALA A 162 -26.46 -14.44 19.36
N LYS A 163 -26.40 -13.39 20.17
CA LYS A 163 -27.53 -12.80 20.91
C LYS A 163 -28.22 -11.72 20.10
N ASP A 164 -27.43 -10.86 19.46
CA ASP A 164 -27.88 -9.68 18.75
C ASP A 164 -26.92 -9.39 17.59
N VAL A 165 -27.47 -8.84 16.50
CA VAL A 165 -26.71 -8.41 15.34
C VAL A 165 -27.21 -7.04 14.90
N GLU A 166 -26.29 -6.09 14.72
CA GLU A 166 -26.60 -4.79 14.16
C GLU A 166 -25.70 -4.49 12.96
N ALA A 167 -26.29 -4.00 11.88
CA ALA A 167 -25.59 -3.65 10.66
C ALA A 167 -25.76 -2.16 10.34
N PHE A 168 -24.64 -1.48 10.16
CA PHE A 168 -24.59 -0.07 9.78
C PHE A 168 -23.95 0.01 8.40
N SER A 169 -24.52 0.79 7.49
CA SER A 169 -23.98 0.95 6.13
C SER A 169 -23.72 2.41 5.81
N LYS A 170 -22.61 2.68 5.11
CA LYS A 170 -22.24 4.01 4.62
C LYS A 170 -21.60 3.89 3.25
N LEU A 171 -21.96 4.83 2.37
CA LEU A 171 -21.30 5.00 1.08
C LEU A 171 -20.04 5.85 1.25
N LEU A 172 -18.87 5.27 1.03
CA LEU A 172 -17.61 5.98 0.97
C LEU A 172 -17.38 6.54 -0.44
N MET A 173 -16.87 7.76 -0.53
CA MET A 173 -16.70 8.51 -1.78
C MET A 173 -15.23 8.88 -1.98
N PHE A 174 -14.65 8.47 -3.11
CA PHE A 174 -13.23 8.73 -3.43
C PHE A 174 -13.03 9.86 -4.45
N ASP A 175 -14.08 10.22 -5.20
CA ASP A 175 -14.10 11.34 -6.13
C ASP A 175 -15.38 12.19 -6.01
N PRO A 176 -15.78 12.62 -4.80
CA PRO A 176 -17.03 13.33 -4.60
C PRO A 176 -17.04 14.71 -5.26
N ASN A 177 -18.21 15.11 -5.74
CA ASN A 177 -18.45 16.47 -6.20
C ASN A 177 -18.78 17.35 -5.00
N ARG A 178 -17.90 18.32 -4.71
CA ARG A 178 -18.10 19.29 -3.63
C ARG A 178 -19.05 20.39 -4.09
N ILE A 179 -20.14 20.55 -3.36
CA ILE A 179 -21.13 21.61 -3.59
C ILE A 179 -21.02 22.58 -2.41
N GLU A 180 -20.79 23.86 -2.72
CA GLU A 180 -20.77 24.92 -1.73
C GLU A 180 -22.17 25.52 -1.60
N HIS A 181 -22.71 25.49 -0.39
CA HIS A 181 -23.92 26.23 -0.04
C HIS A 181 -23.50 27.51 0.66
N ARG A 182 -24.00 28.64 0.15
CA ARG A 182 -23.71 29.96 0.70
C ARG A 182 -24.99 30.54 1.26
N ASP A 183 -25.07 30.58 2.57
CA ASP A 183 -26.19 31.18 3.29
C ASP A 183 -25.74 32.50 3.91
N SER A 184 -26.39 33.59 3.51
CA SER A 184 -26.12 34.92 4.06
C SER A 184 -27.22 35.28 5.06
N TYR A 185 -26.84 35.50 6.32
CA TYR A 185 -27.73 35.99 7.37
C TYR A 185 -27.18 37.30 7.93
N GLU A 186 -27.93 38.39 7.72
CA GLU A 186 -27.52 39.76 8.03
C GLU A 186 -26.12 40.13 7.49
N ASN A 187 -25.10 40.14 8.35
CA ASN A 187 -23.71 40.49 8.05
C ASN A 187 -22.75 39.29 8.00
N TYR A 188 -23.24 38.07 8.20
CA TYR A 188 -22.43 36.86 8.16
C TYR A 188 -22.81 36.00 6.96
N THR A 189 -21.79 35.48 6.28
CA THR A 189 -21.98 34.47 5.24
C THR A 189 -21.40 33.16 5.73
N TYR A 190 -22.26 32.17 5.91
CA TYR A 190 -21.87 30.81 6.23
C TYR A 190 -21.69 30.06 4.91
N ILE A 191 -20.51 29.46 4.74
CA ILE A 191 -20.25 28.56 3.62
C ILE A 191 -20.26 27.15 4.21
N THR A 192 -21.24 26.36 3.83
CA THR A 192 -21.30 24.93 4.14
C THR A 192 -21.00 24.12 2.89
N HIS A 193 -20.55 22.89 3.07
CA HIS A 193 -20.18 22.01 1.96
C HIS A 193 -21.00 20.72 2.05
N SER A 194 -21.66 20.35 0.96
CA SER A 194 -22.24 19.02 0.78
C SER A 194 -21.48 18.26 -0.30
N TYR A 195 -21.54 16.93 -0.25
CA TYR A 195 -20.85 16.06 -1.18
C TYR A 195 -21.84 15.15 -1.91
N GLU A 196 -21.77 15.14 -3.24
CA GLU A 196 -22.50 14.18 -4.06
C GLU A 196 -21.56 13.05 -4.53
N PRO A 197 -22.04 11.79 -4.61
CA PRO A 197 -21.25 10.67 -5.08
C PRO A 197 -20.67 10.89 -6.47
N GLY A 198 -19.39 10.55 -6.63
CA GLY A 198 -18.69 10.58 -7.91
C GLY A 198 -18.84 9.28 -8.68
N LYS A 199 -17.80 8.89 -9.43
CA LYS A 199 -17.76 7.62 -10.18
C LYS A 199 -17.09 6.49 -9.41
N LYS A 200 -16.43 6.80 -8.29
CA LYS A 200 -15.63 5.88 -7.49
C LYS A 200 -16.16 5.91 -6.07
N ASN A 201 -17.07 4.99 -5.79
CA ASN A 201 -17.69 4.87 -4.49
C ASN A 201 -17.57 3.44 -3.98
N MET A 202 -17.71 3.26 -2.68
CA MET A 202 -17.68 1.94 -2.06
C MET A 202 -18.71 1.90 -0.94
N GLU A 203 -19.64 0.97 -1.03
CA GLU A 203 -20.57 0.70 0.05
C GLU A 203 -19.83 -0.13 1.11
N VAL A 204 -19.86 0.32 2.35
CA VAL A 204 -19.27 -0.37 3.50
C VAL A 204 -20.36 -0.65 4.50
N THR A 205 -20.43 -1.89 4.96
CA THR A 205 -21.31 -2.33 6.03
C THR A 205 -20.47 -2.86 7.20
N THR A 206 -20.60 -2.23 8.36
CA THR A 206 -20.08 -2.77 9.61
C THR A 206 -21.18 -3.58 10.27
N VAL A 207 -20.93 -4.87 10.50
CA VAL A 207 -21.87 -5.76 11.22
C VAL A 207 -21.28 -6.10 12.58
N PHE A 208 -21.94 -5.70 13.65
CA PHE A 208 -21.64 -6.10 15.02
C PHE A 208 -22.46 -7.32 15.39
N ILE A 209 -21.83 -8.30 16.03
CA ILE A 209 -22.44 -9.57 16.41
C ILE A 209 -22.09 -9.80 17.88
N GLU A 210 -23.05 -9.56 18.76
CA GLU A 210 -22.88 -9.75 20.20
C GLU A 210 -22.99 -11.23 20.55
N MET A 211 -21.97 -11.73 21.23
CA MET A 211 -21.93 -13.09 21.76
C MET A 211 -22.05 -13.05 23.30
N PRO A 212 -22.26 -14.20 23.96
CA PRO A 212 -22.12 -14.31 25.41
C PRO A 212 -20.74 -13.84 25.91
N GLU A 213 -20.67 -13.50 27.21
CA GLU A 213 -19.41 -13.16 27.90
C GLU A 213 -18.67 -11.93 27.34
N ASN A 214 -19.41 -10.89 26.91
CA ASN A 214 -18.86 -9.64 26.36
C ASN A 214 -17.94 -9.83 25.13
N LEU A 215 -18.04 -10.98 24.48
CA LEU A 215 -17.34 -11.27 23.25
C LEU A 215 -18.10 -10.63 22.07
N LEU A 216 -17.38 -9.87 21.26
CA LEU A 216 -17.94 -9.18 20.11
C LEU A 216 -17.23 -9.63 18.84
N TYR A 217 -18.00 -10.11 17.86
CA TYR A 217 -17.51 -10.29 16.51
C TYR A 217 -17.92 -9.09 15.67
N VAL A 218 -17.00 -8.58 14.86
CA VAL A 218 -17.26 -7.47 13.96
C VAL A 218 -16.84 -7.86 12.55
N MET A 219 -17.76 -7.73 11.60
CA MET A 219 -17.51 -7.94 10.19
C MET A 219 -17.51 -6.60 9.47
N GLN A 220 -16.39 -6.26 8.87
CA GLN A 220 -16.28 -5.15 7.93
C GLN A 220 -16.49 -5.71 6.53
N TYR A 221 -17.65 -5.48 5.94
CA TYR A 221 -18.00 -5.89 4.59
C TYR A 221 -17.98 -4.67 3.67
N PHE A 222 -17.42 -4.79 2.47
CA PHE A 222 -17.40 -3.68 1.52
C PHE A 222 -17.54 -4.15 0.07
N THR A 223 -18.19 -3.32 -0.73
CA THR A 223 -18.40 -3.53 -2.16
C THR A 223 -18.15 -2.27 -2.95
N TRP A 224 -17.37 -2.37 -4.02
CA TRP A 224 -17.07 -1.27 -4.91
C TRP A 224 -18.25 -0.97 -5.85
N GLU A 225 -18.69 0.29 -5.82
CA GLU A 225 -19.67 0.87 -6.73
C GLU A 225 -18.96 1.81 -7.71
N GLY A 226 -18.22 1.20 -8.63
CA GLY A 226 -17.41 1.92 -9.62
C GLY A 226 -16.03 2.32 -9.09
N GLY A 227 -15.08 2.46 -10.01
CA GLY A 227 -13.66 2.54 -9.69
C GLY A 227 -12.92 1.26 -10.07
N THR A 228 -11.58 1.32 -10.02
CA THR A 228 -10.70 0.20 -10.39
C THR A 228 -9.57 0.08 -9.35
N PRO A 229 -9.80 -0.60 -8.22
CA PRO A 229 -8.81 -0.85 -7.15
C PRO A 229 -7.70 -1.82 -7.59
N LEU A 230 -6.83 -1.35 -8.49
CA LEU A 230 -5.78 -2.15 -9.11
C LEU A 230 -4.43 -2.02 -8.39
N TRP A 231 -4.19 -0.94 -7.65
CA TRP A 231 -2.84 -0.51 -7.31
C TRP A 231 -2.59 -0.43 -5.80
N GLN A 232 -2.50 -1.58 -5.14
CA GLN A 232 -2.14 -1.71 -3.73
C GLN A 232 -3.00 -0.78 -2.87
N ASP A 233 -4.31 -0.81 -3.05
CA ASP A 233 -5.26 -0.10 -2.19
C ASP A 233 -5.07 -0.57 -0.76
N GLY A 234 -5.35 0.30 0.21
CA GLY A 234 -5.09 0.03 1.63
C GLY A 234 -6.35 0.17 2.46
N LEU A 235 -6.44 -0.64 3.51
CA LEU A 235 -7.48 -0.52 4.54
C LEU A 235 -6.86 -0.44 5.93
N LEU A 236 -7.57 0.21 6.82
CA LEU A 236 -7.28 0.28 8.24
C LEU A 236 -8.59 0.07 9.00
N ILE A 237 -8.60 -0.93 9.86
CA ILE A 237 -9.68 -1.17 10.81
C ILE A 237 -9.13 -0.87 12.20
N ALA A 238 -9.74 0.11 12.85
CA ALA A 238 -9.49 0.47 14.24
C ALA A 238 -10.82 0.39 15.01
N GLY A 239 -10.78 0.61 16.33
CA GLY A 239 -11.96 0.50 17.17
C GLY A 239 -11.53 0.41 18.62
N GLU A 240 -12.09 -0.54 19.36
CA GLU A 240 -11.71 -0.77 20.76
C GLU A 240 -10.20 -0.90 20.92
N ASN A 241 -9.59 0.12 21.54
CA ASN A 241 -8.13 0.34 21.52
C ASN A 241 -7.40 -0.55 22.52
N LYS A 242 -8.11 -1.04 23.55
CA LYS A 242 -7.56 -1.83 24.66
C LYS A 242 -7.83 -3.34 24.56
N ALA A 243 -8.45 -3.78 23.47
CA ALA A 243 -8.74 -5.19 23.25
C ALA A 243 -7.46 -5.97 22.91
N GLU A 244 -6.74 -6.46 23.93
CA GLU A 244 -5.51 -7.26 23.75
C GLU A 244 -5.73 -8.59 23.01
N ASP A 245 -6.95 -9.13 23.08
CA ASP A 245 -7.34 -10.38 22.44
C ASP A 245 -7.88 -10.20 21.01
N LYS A 246 -7.76 -8.99 20.43
CA LYS A 246 -8.27 -8.71 19.09
C LYS A 246 -7.55 -9.53 18.03
N GLU A 247 -8.30 -10.35 17.29
CA GLU A 247 -7.74 -11.19 16.24
C GLU A 247 -8.67 -11.34 15.04
N ILE A 248 -8.06 -11.58 13.87
CA ILE A 248 -8.78 -11.87 12.63
C ILE A 248 -9.22 -13.33 12.66
N VAL A 249 -10.51 -13.56 12.50
CA VAL A 249 -11.12 -14.90 12.45
C VAL A 249 -11.15 -15.40 11.02
N SER A 250 -11.64 -14.57 10.10
CA SER A 250 -11.82 -14.92 8.69
C SER A 250 -11.76 -13.66 7.84
N SER A 251 -11.29 -13.78 6.61
CA SER A 251 -11.26 -12.67 5.67
C SER A 251 -11.30 -13.19 4.25
N GLY A 252 -11.75 -12.35 3.32
CA GLY A 252 -11.77 -12.73 1.91
C GLY A 252 -12.03 -11.54 1.00
N LEU A 253 -11.47 -11.61 -0.19
CA LEU A 253 -11.72 -10.70 -1.31
C LEU A 253 -12.49 -11.46 -2.38
N PHE A 254 -13.58 -10.87 -2.88
CA PHE A 254 -14.38 -11.45 -3.94
C PHE A 254 -14.45 -10.52 -5.14
N TYR A 255 -14.54 -11.11 -6.33
CA TYR A 255 -14.68 -10.39 -7.58
C TYR A 255 -15.20 -11.31 -8.67
N GLU A 256 -15.68 -10.72 -9.75
CA GLU A 256 -16.13 -11.43 -10.95
C GLU A 256 -15.17 -11.19 -12.11
N THR A 257 -14.88 -12.22 -12.90
CA THR A 257 -14.10 -12.10 -14.14
C THR A 257 -14.73 -12.98 -15.21
N LYS A 258 -15.09 -12.38 -16.35
CA LYS A 258 -15.72 -13.08 -17.49
C LYS A 258 -16.94 -13.92 -17.06
N GLY A 259 -17.77 -13.41 -16.15
CA GLY A 259 -18.98 -14.10 -15.66
C GLY A 259 -18.74 -15.16 -14.59
N THR A 260 -17.49 -15.42 -14.17
CA THR A 260 -17.16 -16.36 -13.09
C THR A 260 -16.79 -15.59 -11.83
N ARG A 261 -17.35 -15.99 -10.68
CA ARG A 261 -17.03 -15.40 -9.37
C ARG A 261 -15.84 -16.11 -8.75
N TYR A 262 -14.96 -15.33 -8.16
CA TYR A 262 -13.78 -15.78 -7.45
C TYR A 262 -13.76 -15.21 -6.04
N ILE A 263 -13.17 -15.97 -5.13
CA ILE A 263 -12.77 -15.53 -3.80
C ILE A 263 -11.24 -15.73 -3.67
N ALA A 264 -10.57 -14.85 -2.94
CA ALA A 264 -9.14 -14.93 -2.68
C ALA A 264 -8.85 -14.41 -1.28
N ASP A 265 -7.77 -14.88 -0.68
CA ASP A 265 -7.29 -14.34 0.59
C ASP A 265 -6.64 -12.96 0.37
N PHE A 266 -6.59 -12.16 1.43
CA PHE A 266 -5.85 -10.91 1.39
C PHE A 266 -4.35 -11.18 1.19
N PRO A 267 -3.70 -10.52 0.22
CA PRO A 267 -2.26 -10.73 -0.01
C PRO A 267 -1.42 -10.15 1.14
N ARG A 268 -1.93 -9.11 1.81
CA ARG A 268 -1.41 -8.62 3.09
C ARG A 268 -2.57 -8.17 3.96
N LEU A 269 -2.74 -8.82 5.10
CA LEU A 269 -3.65 -8.43 6.16
C LEU A 269 -3.02 -8.84 7.48
N VAL A 270 -2.89 -7.89 8.40
CA VAL A 270 -2.20 -8.08 9.68
C VAL A 270 -3.02 -7.41 10.77
N CYS A 271 -3.27 -8.14 11.86
CA CYS A 271 -3.70 -7.56 13.13
C CYS A 271 -2.46 -7.44 14.02
N ASP A 272 -2.06 -6.21 14.35
CA ASP A 272 -0.88 -6.01 15.19
C ASP A 272 -1.02 -4.77 16.07
N ARG A 273 -0.19 -4.71 17.11
CA ARG A 273 -0.06 -3.56 17.99
C ARG A 273 0.68 -2.45 17.26
N TYR A 274 0.00 -1.34 17.05
CA TYR A 274 0.57 -0.13 16.52
C TYR A 274 0.86 0.87 17.66
N THR A 275 2.14 1.13 17.87
CA THR A 275 2.61 2.12 18.84
C THR A 275 2.76 3.50 18.17
N TYR A 276 2.24 4.53 18.80
CA TYR A 276 2.42 5.92 18.38
C TYR A 276 2.78 6.82 19.56
N ASN A 277 3.45 7.94 19.25
CA ASN A 277 3.81 8.93 20.26
C ASN A 277 2.69 9.97 20.36
N SER A 278 2.00 10.00 21.48
CA SER A 278 1.07 11.06 21.84
C SER A 278 1.80 12.17 22.61
N PHE A 279 1.12 13.31 22.80
CA PHE A 279 1.59 14.37 23.69
C PHE A 279 1.78 13.89 25.15
N PHE A 280 1.11 12.80 25.53
CA PHE A 280 1.15 12.22 26.88
C PHE A 280 2.11 11.03 27.00
N GLY A 281 2.89 10.74 25.96
CA GLY A 281 3.85 9.64 25.93
C GLY A 281 3.53 8.59 24.86
N GLU A 282 4.27 7.50 24.92
CA GLU A 282 4.07 6.33 24.06
C GLU A 282 2.73 5.68 24.41
N ASP A 283 1.87 5.54 23.39
CA ASP A 283 0.58 4.90 23.48
C ASP A 283 0.49 3.85 22.38
N TYR A 284 -0.47 2.93 22.49
CA TYR A 284 -0.65 1.90 21.48
C TYR A 284 -2.12 1.59 21.24
N SER A 285 -2.41 1.11 20.04
CA SER A 285 -3.71 0.54 19.68
C SER A 285 -3.50 -0.73 18.88
N ILE A 286 -4.39 -1.71 19.05
CA ILE A 286 -4.39 -2.91 18.21
C ILE A 286 -5.29 -2.66 17.02
N VAL A 287 -4.71 -2.74 15.83
CA VAL A 287 -5.33 -2.33 14.57
C VAL A 287 -5.13 -3.40 13.52
N ILE A 288 -6.07 -3.49 12.57
CA ILE A 288 -5.93 -4.36 11.42
C ILE A 288 -5.60 -3.50 10.20
N SER A 289 -4.41 -3.68 9.63
CA SER A 289 -4.07 -3.11 8.32
C SER A 289 -4.10 -4.17 7.25
N GLY A 290 -4.54 -3.76 6.07
CA GLY A 290 -4.47 -4.60 4.89
C GLY A 290 -4.13 -3.81 3.65
N ALA A 291 -3.65 -4.54 2.65
CA ALA A 291 -3.49 -4.01 1.31
C ALA A 291 -3.88 -5.04 0.27
N LEU A 292 -4.43 -4.57 -0.84
CA LEU A 292 -5.03 -5.43 -1.87
C LEU A 292 -4.87 -4.83 -3.26
N SER A 293 -4.96 -5.69 -4.28
CA SER A 293 -5.08 -5.31 -5.68
C SER A 293 -6.00 -6.31 -6.35
N TYR A 294 -7.07 -5.85 -6.98
CA TYR A 294 -7.90 -6.74 -7.78
C TYR A 294 -7.27 -6.99 -9.16
N PRO A 295 -7.59 -8.12 -9.82
CA PRO A 295 -7.11 -8.40 -11.16
C PRO A 295 -7.65 -7.40 -12.19
N PHE A 296 -6.90 -7.19 -13.26
CA PHE A 296 -7.32 -6.32 -14.36
C PHE A 296 -8.61 -6.83 -15.02
N GLY A 297 -9.56 -5.92 -15.23
CA GLY A 297 -10.85 -6.24 -15.87
C GLY A 297 -11.81 -7.04 -14.98
N SER A 298 -11.55 -7.09 -13.67
CA SER A 298 -12.51 -7.64 -12.71
C SER A 298 -13.66 -6.66 -12.46
N GLU A 299 -14.82 -7.21 -12.12
CA GLU A 299 -16.06 -6.48 -11.81
C GLU A 299 -16.61 -6.94 -10.45
N LYS A 300 -17.58 -6.23 -9.88
CA LYS A 300 -18.23 -6.55 -8.59
C LYS A 300 -17.22 -6.88 -7.49
N GLN A 301 -16.22 -6.03 -7.35
CA GLN A 301 -15.13 -6.21 -6.40
C GLN A 301 -15.63 -5.88 -5.00
N GLY A 302 -15.18 -6.64 -4.02
CA GLY A 302 -15.49 -6.37 -2.63
C GLY A 302 -14.75 -7.34 -1.73
N GLY A 303 -14.88 -7.13 -0.42
CA GLY A 303 -14.22 -7.99 0.53
C GLY A 303 -14.88 -7.92 1.89
N TYR A 304 -14.38 -8.78 2.76
CA TYR A 304 -14.75 -8.77 4.16
C TYR A 304 -13.59 -9.10 5.08
N VAL A 305 -13.64 -8.57 6.29
CA VAL A 305 -12.77 -8.95 7.40
C VAL A 305 -13.66 -9.19 8.62
N LEU A 306 -13.70 -10.42 9.09
CA LEU A 306 -14.33 -10.83 10.34
C LEU A 306 -13.25 -10.94 11.42
N TYR A 307 -13.39 -10.17 12.47
CA TYR A 307 -12.49 -10.18 13.62
C TYR A 307 -13.29 -10.22 14.92
N ARG A 308 -12.65 -10.63 16.00
CA ARG A 308 -13.27 -10.69 17.33
C ARG A 308 -12.42 -9.98 18.36
N TYR A 309 -13.06 -9.56 19.44
CA TYR A 309 -12.40 -9.11 20.66
C TYR A 309 -13.38 -9.15 21.84
N THR A 310 -12.84 -9.20 23.05
CA THR A 310 -13.62 -9.09 24.28
C THR A 310 -13.62 -7.65 24.75
N VAL A 311 -14.80 -7.14 25.11
CA VAL A 311 -14.90 -5.80 25.72
C VAL A 311 -14.58 -5.92 27.21
N GLU A 312 -13.53 -5.22 27.66
CA GLU A 312 -13.09 -5.23 29.06
C GLU A 312 -14.09 -4.48 29.96
N THR A 313 -15.13 -5.18 30.41
CA THR A 313 -16.15 -4.66 31.34
C THR A 313 -16.64 -5.78 32.27
N ASP A 314 -16.93 -5.42 33.51
CA ASP A 314 -17.49 -6.34 34.52
C ASP A 314 -19.01 -6.53 34.38
N SER A 315 -19.64 -5.86 33.41
CA SER A 315 -21.09 -5.90 33.20
C SER A 315 -21.44 -6.17 31.75
N ASP A 316 -22.61 -6.76 31.50
CA ASP A 316 -23.15 -6.97 30.15
C ASP A 316 -23.55 -5.65 29.44
N ILE A 317 -23.33 -4.50 30.10
CA ILE A 317 -23.65 -3.17 29.63
C ILE A 317 -22.35 -2.51 29.16
N PHE A 318 -22.17 -2.43 27.84
CA PHE A 318 -21.06 -1.74 27.20
C PHE A 318 -21.46 -1.06 25.90
N SER A 319 -20.59 -0.14 25.49
CA SER A 319 -20.58 0.47 24.16
C SER A 319 -19.22 0.22 23.54
N SER A 320 -19.18 -0.14 22.26
CA SER A 320 -17.95 -0.26 21.50
C SER A 320 -18.06 0.53 20.20
N HIS A 321 -16.95 0.63 19.48
CA HIS A 321 -16.91 1.37 18.23
C HIS A 321 -15.91 0.75 17.26
N ALA A 322 -16.14 0.98 15.98
CA ALA A 322 -15.27 0.55 14.91
C ALA A 322 -15.09 1.66 13.89
N TYR A 323 -13.86 1.81 13.42
CA TYR A 323 -13.46 2.66 12.31
C TYR A 323 -13.02 1.76 11.17
N PHE A 324 -13.66 1.88 10.02
CA PHE A 324 -13.16 1.33 8.76
C PHE A 324 -12.71 2.48 7.87
N SER A 325 -11.41 2.57 7.61
CA SER A 325 -10.82 3.56 6.73
C SER A 325 -10.24 2.89 5.49
N TYR A 326 -10.43 3.49 4.33
CA TYR A 326 -9.96 2.93 3.07
C TYR A 326 -9.22 3.98 2.24
N VAL A 327 -8.14 3.58 1.58
CA VAL A 327 -7.34 4.41 0.68
C VAL A 327 -7.33 3.81 -0.71
N HIS A 328 -7.94 4.53 -1.65
CA HIS A 328 -7.98 4.13 -3.06
C HIS A 328 -6.84 4.77 -3.87
N LEU A 329 -6.10 3.96 -4.62
CA LEU A 329 -4.93 4.41 -5.38
C LEU A 329 -5.14 4.19 -6.87
N SER A 330 -5.13 5.29 -7.62
CA SER A 330 -5.48 5.30 -9.05
C SER A 330 -4.31 5.11 -10.01
N ASN A 331 -3.06 5.20 -9.53
CA ASN A 331 -1.87 5.18 -10.37
C ASN A 331 -0.87 4.10 -9.91
N PRO A 332 -0.31 3.30 -10.84
CA PRO A 332 0.76 2.35 -10.53
C PRO A 332 2.10 2.99 -10.17
N LEU A 333 2.35 4.27 -10.42
CA LEU A 333 3.67 4.88 -10.19
C LEU A 333 3.81 5.44 -8.77
N ARG A 334 4.77 4.89 -8.00
CA ARG A 334 5.13 5.38 -6.66
C ARG A 334 6.64 5.47 -6.50
N ILE A 335 7.13 6.69 -6.29
CA ILE A 335 8.55 6.98 -6.11
C ILE A 335 8.68 7.98 -4.94
N PRO A 336 9.30 7.60 -3.80
CA PRO A 336 9.85 6.28 -3.50
C PRO A 336 8.77 5.20 -3.38
N TYR A 337 9.15 3.93 -3.60
CA TYR A 337 8.25 2.82 -3.32
C TYR A 337 8.00 2.73 -1.81
N ALA A 338 6.74 2.65 -1.42
CA ALA A 338 6.30 2.46 -0.05
C ALA A 338 4.99 1.68 -0.06
N LYS A 339 4.85 0.76 0.90
CA LYS A 339 3.62 -0.01 1.06
C LYS A 339 2.51 0.90 1.57
N THR A 340 1.31 0.78 1.00
CA THR A 340 0.15 1.59 1.41
C THR A 340 -0.21 1.35 2.86
N ASP A 341 -0.21 0.10 3.30
CA ASP A 341 -0.44 -0.33 4.67
C ASP A 341 0.52 0.37 5.65
N ASP A 342 1.82 0.41 5.34
CA ASP A 342 2.83 1.13 6.15
C ASP A 342 2.59 2.65 6.15
N LEU A 343 2.19 3.22 5.01
CA LEU A 343 1.92 4.65 4.87
C LEU A 343 0.68 5.08 5.66
N ILE A 344 -0.39 4.26 5.63
CA ILE A 344 -1.59 4.49 6.43
C ILE A 344 -1.22 4.50 7.92
N MET A 345 -0.46 3.50 8.37
CA MET A 345 -0.02 3.44 9.77
C MET A 345 0.78 4.67 10.18
N ARG A 346 1.72 5.12 9.34
CA ARG A 346 2.52 6.34 9.58
C ARG A 346 1.72 7.66 9.51
N GLY A 347 0.42 7.60 9.25
CA GLY A 347 -0.44 8.79 9.14
C GLY A 347 -0.19 9.60 7.87
N ALA A 348 0.33 8.97 6.80
CA ALA A 348 0.52 9.64 5.51
C ALA A 348 -0.80 9.98 4.81
N TYR A 349 -1.89 9.30 5.20
CA TYR A 349 -3.24 9.55 4.72
C TYR A 349 -4.10 10.10 5.85
N THR A 350 -4.90 11.10 5.54
CA THR A 350 -5.76 11.78 6.50
C THR A 350 -7.23 11.56 6.12
N PHE A 351 -8.06 11.24 7.11
CA PHE A 351 -9.47 10.88 6.91
C PHE A 351 -10.42 11.99 7.42
N TYR A 352 -10.01 13.26 7.36
CA TYR A 352 -10.66 14.39 8.05
C TYR A 352 -12.11 14.67 7.64
N ASP A 353 -12.47 14.41 6.38
CA ASP A 353 -13.82 14.69 5.87
C ASP A 353 -14.79 13.52 6.07
N GLU A 354 -14.34 12.43 6.70
CA GLU A 354 -15.08 11.16 6.89
C GLU A 354 -15.64 10.52 5.59
N LEU A 355 -15.27 11.04 4.42
CA LEU A 355 -15.73 10.53 3.11
C LEU A 355 -15.15 9.16 2.78
N GLN A 356 -13.98 8.85 3.33
CA GLN A 356 -13.24 7.60 3.12
C GLN A 356 -13.16 6.78 4.42
N GLN A 357 -14.00 7.11 5.41
CA GLN A 357 -14.04 6.46 6.70
C GLN A 357 -15.48 6.19 7.13
N HIS A 358 -15.71 5.00 7.65
CA HIS A 358 -16.95 4.60 8.28
C HIS A 358 -16.70 4.44 9.78
N TYR A 359 -17.16 5.41 10.56
CA TYR A 359 -17.21 5.31 12.02
C TYR A 359 -18.57 4.79 12.45
N THR A 360 -18.56 3.78 13.32
CA THR A 360 -19.77 3.13 13.81
C THR A 360 -19.63 2.85 15.29
N THR A 361 -20.71 3.02 16.03
CA THR A 361 -20.82 2.72 17.45
C THR A 361 -21.84 1.61 17.64
N TYR A 362 -21.57 0.71 18.57
CA TYR A 362 -22.46 -0.37 18.95
C TYR A 362 -22.74 -0.30 20.44
N ASP A 363 -24.01 -0.37 20.81
CA ASP A 363 -24.45 -0.47 22.19
C ASP A 363 -24.99 -1.88 22.44
N SER A 364 -24.45 -2.56 23.44
CA SER A 364 -24.88 -3.90 23.86
C SER A 364 -26.41 -3.99 24.02
N LEU A 365 -26.96 -5.17 23.75
CA LEU A 365 -28.40 -5.43 23.89
C LEU A 365 -28.90 -5.02 25.29
N ALA A 366 -28.16 -5.37 26.35
CA ALA A 366 -28.50 -5.01 27.72
C ALA A 366 -28.48 -3.48 27.96
N TYR A 367 -27.57 -2.74 27.32
CA TYR A 367 -27.55 -1.27 27.38
C TYR A 367 -28.81 -0.68 26.74
N ARG A 368 -29.19 -1.17 25.56
CA ARG A 368 -30.37 -0.70 24.83
C ARG A 368 -31.67 -1.05 25.55
N GLU A 369 -31.77 -2.24 26.14
CA GLU A 369 -32.94 -2.64 26.93
C GLU A 369 -33.11 -1.82 28.20
N ARG A 370 -32.02 -1.41 28.85
CA ARG A 370 -32.07 -0.55 30.05
C ARG A 370 -32.55 0.88 29.74
N ASN A 371 -32.29 1.37 28.53
CA ASN A 371 -32.60 2.74 28.12
C ASN A 371 -33.91 2.88 27.32
N ARG A 372 -34.65 1.77 27.12
CA ARG A 372 -36.03 1.76 26.64
C ARG A 372 -37.01 1.90 27.80
#